data_AF-A0A7S1UWB8-F1
#
_entry.id   AF-A0A7S1UWB8-F1
#
_cell.length_a   1.000
_cell.length_b   1.000
_cell.length_c   1.000
_cell.angle_alpha   90.00
_cell.angle_beta   90.00
_cell.angle_gamma   90.00
#
_symmetry.space_group_name_H-M   'P 1'
#
loop_
_entity.id
_entity.type
_entity.pdbx_description
1 polymer ?
#
loop_
_entity_poly.entity_id
_entity_poly.type
_entity_poly.pdbx_seq_one_letter_code
_entity_poly.pdbx_strand_id
1 'polypeptide(L)'
;EALFGKSAALDVHDKEPTEKDEDAFYNKLSNTIGIEEITLLSPMILAQNWVNKHDPKLDTNTSTFTSTDAKHVDSAYEFVFTNIAMQTNSLQGAGSEKGIRQYLIMNDFLSTSATSFEKFATSVKAQLDALPIASASQSCKIEILHPEHVDKARRGPCPIFVIDWSKEE
;
A
#
# COMPACT_ATOMS: atom_id res chain seq x y z
N GLU A 1 1.95 8.65 53.24
CA GLU A 1 3.03 9.65 53.23
C GLU A 1 4.31 9.01 52.73
N ALA A 2 4.96 9.68 51.77
CA ALA A 2 6.38 9.59 51.41
C ALA A 2 6.89 8.23 50.84
N LEU A 3 7.83 8.12 49.90
CA LEU A 3 8.87 9.03 49.44
C LEU A 3 9.12 8.79 47.93
N PHE A 4 8.84 9.80 47.13
CA PHE A 4 9.62 10.15 45.93
C PHE A 4 11.05 10.49 46.35
N GLY A 5 11.85 9.49 46.70
CA GLY A 5 13.16 9.77 47.28
C GLY A 5 14.06 8.56 47.28
N LYS A 6 14.56 8.19 46.09
CA LYS A 6 15.86 7.54 45.88
C LYS A 6 16.23 7.45 44.39
N SER A 7 16.01 8.55 43.67
CA SER A 7 16.82 8.88 42.49
C SER A 7 17.83 9.92 42.95
N ALA A 8 18.99 9.48 43.45
CA ALA A 8 20.25 10.23 43.52
C ALA A 8 21.14 9.65 44.63
N ALA A 9 22.06 8.77 44.23
CA ALA A 9 23.44 8.66 44.71
C ALA A 9 24.04 7.47 43.95
N LEU A 10 24.85 7.75 42.93
CA LEU A 10 26.33 7.63 43.00
C LEU A 10 26.71 6.13 43.02
N ASP A 11 27.47 5.57 42.08
CA ASP A 11 28.56 6.17 41.34
C ASP A 11 28.90 5.33 40.11
N VAL A 12 29.51 6.01 39.16
CA VAL A 12 30.17 5.47 37.97
C VAL A 12 31.24 4.47 38.39
N HIS A 13 31.19 3.26 37.84
CA HIS A 13 32.40 2.49 37.58
C HIS A 13 32.21 1.65 36.31
N ASP A 14 33.01 1.98 35.32
CA ASP A 14 33.29 1.24 34.09
C ASP A 14 33.16 -0.27 34.27
N LYS A 15 32.11 -0.85 33.68
CA LYS A 15 32.12 -2.25 33.25
C LYS A 15 31.39 -2.34 31.92
N GLU A 16 32.11 -2.82 30.91
CA GLU A 16 31.52 -3.28 29.66
C GLU A 16 30.33 -4.20 29.96
N PRO A 17 29.20 -4.07 29.23
CA PRO A 17 28.04 -4.91 29.49
C PRO A 17 28.42 -6.36 29.17
N THR A 18 28.49 -7.21 30.19
CA THR A 18 28.50 -8.66 29.99
C THR A 18 27.13 -9.07 29.46
N GLU A 19 27.10 -10.04 28.52
CA GLU A 19 25.92 -10.55 27.79
C GLU A 19 24.65 -10.79 28.65
N LYS A 20 24.77 -10.98 29.97
CA LYS A 20 23.64 -11.13 30.89
C LYS A 20 22.86 -9.84 31.20
N ASP A 21 23.44 -8.66 31.01
CA ASP A 21 22.76 -7.37 31.26
C ASP A 21 21.99 -6.86 30.03
N GLU A 22 22.39 -7.25 28.82
CA GLU A 22 21.60 -6.97 27.60
C GLU A 22 20.27 -7.72 27.66
N ASP A 23 20.28 -9.00 28.03
CA ASP A 23 19.07 -9.79 28.22
C ASP A 23 18.14 -9.17 29.27
N ALA A 24 18.68 -8.58 30.34
CA ALA A 24 17.88 -7.92 31.37
C ALA A 24 17.29 -6.58 30.91
N PHE A 25 17.97 -5.86 30.01
CA PHE A 25 17.45 -4.64 29.37
C PHE A 25 16.34 -4.98 28.37
N TYR A 26 16.55 -5.96 27.48
CA TYR A 26 15.55 -6.42 26.52
C TYR A 26 14.33 -7.03 27.22
N ASN A 27 14.52 -7.77 28.32
CA ASN A 27 13.40 -8.32 29.11
C ASN A 27 12.61 -7.25 29.88
N LYS A 28 13.24 -6.14 30.30
CA LYS A 28 12.54 -5.00 30.91
C LYS A 28 11.82 -4.12 29.88
N LEU A 29 12.36 -3.99 28.67
CA LEU A 29 11.66 -3.38 27.55
C LEU A 29 10.44 -4.23 27.14
N SER A 30 10.62 -5.55 27.04
CA SER A 30 9.56 -6.51 26.71
C SER A 30 8.42 -6.54 27.73
N ASN A 31 8.70 -6.33 29.02
CA ASN A 31 7.68 -6.33 30.08
C ASN A 31 7.06 -4.95 30.39
N THR A 32 7.68 -3.84 29.97
CA THR A 32 7.15 -2.48 30.24
C THR A 32 6.50 -1.86 29.01
N ILE A 33 6.82 -2.37 27.83
CA ILE A 33 6.29 -1.95 26.56
C ILE A 33 5.85 -3.23 25.86
N GLY A 34 4.54 -3.52 25.89
CA GLY A 34 3.91 -4.67 25.22
C GLY A 34 3.98 -4.58 23.69
N ILE A 35 5.20 -4.47 23.16
CA ILE A 35 5.55 -4.48 21.75
C ILE A 35 6.12 -5.87 21.48
N GLU A 36 5.21 -6.83 21.37
CA GLU A 36 5.32 -7.88 20.35
C GLU A 36 4.89 -7.31 18.97
N GLU A 37 5.29 -6.08 18.60
CA GLU A 37 5.16 -5.62 17.22
C GLU A 37 6.37 -6.12 16.41
N ILE A 38 6.47 -7.43 16.26
CA ILE A 38 7.06 -7.99 15.06
C ILE A 38 6.15 -7.51 13.92
N THR A 39 6.52 -6.40 13.27
CA THR A 39 5.95 -5.84 12.01
C THR A 39 4.79 -6.66 11.40
N LEU A 40 3.60 -6.54 11.98
CA LEU A 40 2.34 -7.17 11.54
C LEU A 40 1.50 -6.21 10.70
N LEU A 41 2.14 -5.23 10.05
CA LEU A 41 1.41 -4.31 9.20
C LEU A 41 0.94 -5.07 7.95
N SER A 42 -0.38 -5.11 7.76
CA SER A 42 -0.95 -5.73 6.56
C SER A 42 -0.39 -5.07 5.31
N PRO A 43 -0.25 -5.80 4.18
CA PRO A 43 0.26 -5.21 2.95
C PRO A 43 -0.54 -3.98 2.49
N MET A 44 -1.84 -3.95 2.83
CA MET A 44 -2.70 -2.78 2.66
C MET A 44 -2.14 -1.54 3.36
N ILE A 45 -1.80 -1.65 4.65
CA ILE A 45 -1.27 -0.53 5.44
C ILE A 45 0.09 -0.09 4.90
N LEU A 46 0.95 -1.04 4.51
CA LEU A 46 2.25 -0.73 3.91
C LEU A 46 2.09 0.03 2.59
N ALA A 47 1.19 -0.42 1.71
CA ALA A 47 0.91 0.23 0.45
C ALA A 47 0.33 1.64 0.65
N GLN A 48 -0.65 1.80 1.54
CA GLN A 48 -1.22 3.11 1.86
C GLN A 48 -0.17 4.09 2.37
N ASN A 49 0.67 3.66 3.32
CA ASN A 49 1.75 4.48 3.86
C ASN A 49 2.79 4.85 2.81
N TRP A 50 3.08 3.94 1.87
CA TRP A 50 4.00 4.21 0.78
C TRP A 50 3.42 5.19 -0.23
N VAL A 51 2.18 4.98 -0.67
CA VAL A 51 1.46 5.86 -1.61
C VAL A 51 1.34 7.26 -1.04
N ASN A 52 0.99 7.40 0.25
CA ASN A 52 0.91 8.70 0.92
C ASN A 52 2.24 9.49 0.91
N LYS A 53 3.38 8.82 0.78
CA LYS A 53 4.70 9.46 0.71
C LYS A 53 5.20 9.71 -0.71
N HIS A 54 4.72 8.95 -1.69
CA HIS A 54 5.33 8.90 -3.03
C HIS A 54 4.39 9.28 -4.17
N ASP A 55 3.07 9.24 -3.96
CA ASP A 55 2.09 9.63 -4.95
C ASP A 55 1.44 10.97 -4.57
N PRO A 56 1.87 12.09 -5.20
CA PRO A 56 1.29 13.40 -4.92
C PRO A 56 -0.16 13.55 -5.41
N LYS A 57 -0.65 12.59 -6.23
CA LYS A 57 -2.04 12.58 -6.70
C LYS A 57 -3.00 11.91 -5.72
N LEU A 58 -2.50 11.37 -4.61
CA LEU A 58 -3.35 10.80 -3.58
C LEU A 58 -4.21 11.90 -2.95
N ASP A 59 -5.52 11.74 -3.02
CA ASP A 59 -6.48 12.51 -2.24
C ASP A 59 -7.25 11.58 -1.32
N THR A 60 -7.08 11.76 -0.01
CA THR A 60 -7.71 10.94 1.03
C THR A 60 -9.25 10.92 0.99
N ASN A 61 -9.88 11.91 0.35
CA ASN A 61 -11.34 12.00 0.28
C ASN A 61 -11.93 11.30 -0.93
N THR A 62 -11.20 11.31 -2.05
CA THR A 62 -11.67 10.80 -3.35
C THR A 62 -11.00 9.51 -3.77
N SER A 63 -9.84 9.19 -3.18
CA SER A 63 -9.08 7.98 -3.49
C SER A 63 -9.54 6.79 -2.66
N THR A 64 -9.56 5.61 -3.29
CA THR A 64 -9.95 4.35 -2.64
C THR A 64 -8.87 3.30 -2.77
N PHE A 65 -8.68 2.48 -1.74
CA PHE A 65 -7.73 1.36 -1.75
C PHE A 65 -8.50 0.05 -1.65
N THR A 66 -8.20 -0.89 -2.54
CA THR A 66 -8.75 -2.25 -2.53
C THR A 66 -7.59 -3.23 -2.65
N SER A 67 -7.61 -4.35 -1.91
CA SER A 67 -6.59 -5.39 -2.02
C SER A 67 -7.18 -6.71 -2.50
N THR A 68 -6.34 -7.49 -3.17
CA THR A 68 -6.64 -8.88 -3.54
C THR A 68 -5.48 -9.80 -3.17
N ASP A 69 -5.81 -11.05 -2.86
CA ASP A 69 -4.90 -12.18 -2.72
C ASP A 69 -4.87 -13.06 -3.99
N ALA A 70 -5.38 -12.55 -5.11
CA ALA A 70 -5.38 -13.23 -6.39
C ALA A 70 -3.96 -13.62 -6.82
N LYS A 71 -3.72 -14.93 -6.89
CA LYS A 71 -2.46 -15.54 -7.34
C LYS A 71 -2.41 -15.79 -8.84
N HIS A 72 -3.57 -15.98 -9.46
CA HIS A 72 -3.67 -16.28 -10.87
C HIS A 72 -3.96 -15.03 -11.69
N VAL A 73 -3.37 -14.97 -12.89
CA VAL A 73 -3.49 -13.82 -13.80
C VAL A 73 -4.95 -13.58 -14.19
N ASP A 74 -5.73 -14.65 -14.37
CA ASP A 74 -7.16 -14.54 -14.72
C ASP A 74 -7.96 -13.88 -13.59
N SER A 75 -7.71 -14.29 -12.34
CA SER A 75 -8.32 -13.68 -11.16
C SER A 75 -7.89 -12.22 -10.97
N ALA A 76 -6.67 -11.88 -11.36
CA ALA A 76 -6.20 -10.50 -11.39
C ALA A 76 -6.93 -9.65 -12.44
N TYR A 77 -7.17 -10.17 -13.64
CA TYR A 77 -8.03 -9.50 -14.64
C TYR A 77 -9.45 -9.29 -14.11
N GLU A 78 -10.07 -10.34 -13.57
CA GLU A 78 -11.42 -10.28 -12.99
C GLU A 78 -11.50 -9.21 -11.90
N PHE A 79 -10.52 -9.18 -10.99
CA PHE A 79 -10.44 -8.19 -9.93
C PHE A 79 -10.35 -6.77 -10.49
N VAL A 80 -9.48 -6.52 -11.46
CA VAL A 80 -9.32 -5.20 -12.05
C VAL A 80 -10.60 -4.75 -12.76
N PHE A 81 -11.17 -5.57 -13.63
CA PHE A 81 -12.40 -5.20 -14.36
C PHE A 81 -13.63 -5.07 -13.47
N THR A 82 -13.73 -5.85 -12.40
CA THR A 82 -14.79 -5.69 -11.41
C THR A 82 -14.70 -4.32 -10.74
N ASN A 83 -13.50 -3.91 -10.32
CA ASN A 83 -13.30 -2.58 -9.71
C ASN A 83 -13.57 -1.46 -10.71
N ILE A 84 -13.14 -1.60 -11.96
CA ILE A 84 -13.44 -0.63 -13.03
C ILE A 84 -14.96 -0.49 -13.23
N ALA A 85 -15.69 -1.60 -13.29
CA ALA A 85 -17.14 -1.57 -13.44
C ALA A 85 -17.85 -0.92 -12.23
N MET A 86 -17.36 -1.18 -11.01
CA MET A 86 -17.88 -0.51 -9.81
C MET A 86 -17.64 1.01 -9.85
N GLN A 87 -16.45 1.41 -10.30
CA GLN A 87 -16.05 2.81 -10.39
C GLN A 87 -16.87 3.57 -11.44
N THR A 88 -17.06 2.98 -12.63
CA THR A 88 -17.87 3.59 -13.70
C THR A 88 -19.34 3.73 -13.31
N ASN A 89 -19.92 2.73 -12.63
CA ASN A 89 -21.27 2.83 -12.09
C ASN A 89 -21.40 3.95 -11.05
N SER A 90 -20.39 4.13 -10.19
CA SER A 90 -20.35 5.22 -9.21
C SER A 90 -20.30 6.59 -9.89
N LEU A 91 -19.50 6.73 -10.95
CA LEU A 91 -19.36 7.97 -11.72
C LEU A 91 -20.64 8.35 -12.50
N GLN A 92 -21.45 7.38 -12.94
CA GLN A 92 -22.69 7.63 -13.69
C GLN A 92 -23.90 7.91 -12.79
N GLY A 93 -23.96 7.32 -11.59
CA GLY A 93 -25.15 7.32 -10.74
C GLY A 93 -25.25 8.45 -9.71
N ALA A 94 -24.15 9.05 -9.32
CA ALA A 94 -24.12 10.13 -8.35
C ALA A 94 -22.97 11.07 -8.70
N GLY A 95 -23.17 12.39 -8.68
CA GLY A 95 -22.10 13.40 -8.85
C GLY A 95 -21.06 13.40 -7.72
N SER A 96 -20.73 12.22 -7.20
CA SER A 96 -19.74 11.95 -6.18
C SER A 96 -18.37 11.84 -6.85
N GLU A 97 -17.47 12.75 -6.49
CA GLU A 97 -16.06 12.71 -6.87
C GLU A 97 -15.29 11.59 -6.13
N LYS A 98 -15.95 10.86 -5.21
CA LYS A 98 -15.37 9.66 -4.59
C LYS A 98 -15.20 8.54 -5.60
N GLY A 99 -14.01 7.97 -5.65
CA GLY A 99 -13.63 6.92 -6.58
C GLY A 99 -13.17 7.46 -7.93
N ILE A 100 -12.59 8.66 -8.01
CA ILE A 100 -11.90 9.12 -9.22
C ILE A 100 -10.58 8.34 -9.40
N ARG A 101 -9.87 8.10 -8.30
CA ARG A 101 -8.59 7.38 -8.30
C ARG A 101 -8.68 6.16 -7.38
N GLN A 102 -8.31 5.00 -7.89
CA GLN A 102 -8.38 3.75 -7.16
C GLN A 102 -7.04 3.02 -7.19
N TYR A 103 -6.59 2.60 -6.02
CA TYR A 103 -5.35 1.86 -5.80
C TYR A 103 -5.70 0.40 -5.52
N LEU A 104 -5.37 -0.47 -6.48
CA LEU A 104 -5.58 -1.90 -6.42
C LEU A 104 -4.27 -2.59 -6.00
N ILE A 105 -4.25 -3.12 -4.79
CA ILE A 105 -3.08 -3.74 -4.16
C ILE A 105 -3.10 -5.24 -4.47
N MET A 106 -2.07 -5.72 -5.14
CA MET A 106 -2.01 -7.06 -5.73
C MET A 106 -0.78 -7.81 -5.20
N ASN A 107 -0.79 -8.11 -3.90
CA ASN A 107 0.38 -8.57 -3.15
C ASN A 107 1.03 -9.83 -3.76
N ASP A 108 0.20 -10.79 -4.16
CA ASP A 108 0.68 -12.10 -4.59
C ASP A 108 0.98 -12.16 -6.09
N PHE A 109 0.65 -11.11 -6.87
CA PHE A 109 0.70 -11.13 -8.33
C PHE A 109 2.07 -11.53 -8.89
N LEU A 110 3.16 -10.93 -8.39
CA LEU A 110 4.51 -11.20 -8.90
C LEU A 110 5.06 -12.56 -8.49
N SER A 111 4.57 -13.12 -7.38
CA SER A 111 5.09 -14.38 -6.86
C SER A 111 4.61 -15.60 -7.65
N THR A 112 3.52 -15.44 -8.39
CA THR A 112 2.80 -16.55 -9.04
C THR A 112 2.45 -16.31 -10.51
N SER A 113 2.66 -15.11 -11.03
CA SER A 113 2.34 -14.77 -12.41
C SER A 113 3.43 -15.20 -13.40
N ALA A 114 3.01 -15.79 -14.52
CA ALA A 114 3.88 -16.05 -15.68
C ALA A 114 4.17 -14.80 -16.52
N THR A 115 3.48 -13.68 -16.26
CA THR A 115 3.68 -12.38 -16.91
C THR A 115 4.17 -11.34 -15.93
N SER A 116 4.98 -10.39 -16.40
CA SER A 116 5.27 -9.18 -15.63
C SER A 116 4.02 -8.34 -15.42
N PHE A 117 4.00 -7.61 -14.32
CA PHE A 117 3.00 -6.63 -13.94
C PHE A 117 2.89 -5.49 -14.95
N GLU A 118 4.01 -5.08 -15.55
CA GLU A 118 4.04 -4.10 -16.64
C GLU A 118 3.30 -4.59 -17.90
N LYS A 119 3.54 -5.85 -18.31
CA LYS A 119 2.84 -6.46 -19.45
C LYS A 119 1.36 -6.65 -19.15
N PHE A 120 1.03 -7.05 -17.93
CA PHE A 120 -0.36 -7.14 -17.46
C PHE A 120 -1.06 -5.78 -17.56
N ALA A 121 -0.45 -4.71 -17.04
CA ALA A 121 -1.02 -3.37 -17.11
C ALA A 121 -1.20 -2.85 -18.54
N THR A 122 -0.24 -3.14 -19.42
CA THR A 122 -0.34 -2.81 -20.85
C THR A 122 -1.52 -3.54 -21.50
N SER A 123 -1.72 -4.82 -21.18
CA SER A 123 -2.83 -5.62 -21.70
C SER A 123 -4.19 -5.12 -21.21
N VAL A 124 -4.33 -4.84 -19.90
CA VAL A 124 -5.56 -4.25 -19.35
C VAL A 124 -5.88 -2.92 -20.03
N LYS A 125 -4.88 -2.07 -20.23
CA LYS A 125 -5.06 -0.79 -20.93
C LYS A 125 -5.58 -0.96 -22.34
N ALA A 126 -4.96 -1.85 -23.13
CA ALA A 126 -5.41 -2.13 -24.49
C ALA A 126 -6.86 -2.64 -24.53
N GLN A 127 -7.27 -3.44 -23.54
CA GLN A 127 -8.64 -3.90 -23.42
C GLN A 127 -9.60 -2.76 -23.04
N LEU A 128 -9.22 -1.87 -22.12
CA LEU A 128 -10.04 -0.70 -21.77
C LEU A 128 -10.21 0.27 -22.94
N ASP A 129 -9.13 0.55 -23.67
CA ASP A 129 -9.16 1.43 -24.84
C ASP A 129 -10.08 0.88 -25.95
N ALA A 130 -10.27 -0.45 -26.00
CA ALA A 130 -11.18 -1.11 -26.94
C ALA A 130 -12.65 -1.10 -26.50
N LEU A 131 -12.94 -0.81 -25.22
CA LEU A 131 -14.28 -0.82 -24.68
C LEU A 131 -14.90 0.59 -24.75
N PRO A 132 -16.17 0.74 -25.14
CA PRO A 132 -16.84 2.04 -25.24
C PRO A 132 -17.33 2.53 -23.87
N ILE A 133 -16.44 2.54 -22.87
CA ILE A 133 -16.76 2.88 -21.47
C ILE A 133 -16.47 4.35 -21.17
N ALA A 134 -15.47 4.91 -21.84
CA ALA A 134 -15.12 6.32 -21.76
C ALA A 134 -16.15 7.15 -22.53
N SER A 135 -16.88 8.02 -21.84
CA SER A 135 -17.61 9.10 -22.52
C SER A 135 -16.59 10.11 -23.08
N ALA A 136 -16.97 10.90 -24.07
CA ALA A 136 -16.11 11.95 -24.65
C ALA A 136 -15.60 13.03 -23.66
N SER A 137 -15.95 12.92 -22.38
CA SER A 137 -15.56 13.85 -21.31
C SER A 137 -14.75 13.20 -20.18
N GLN A 138 -14.50 11.88 -20.24
CA GLN A 138 -13.80 11.14 -19.19
C GLN A 138 -12.80 10.16 -19.80
N SER A 139 -11.53 10.28 -19.41
CA SER A 139 -10.47 9.36 -19.82
C SER A 139 -10.01 8.52 -18.63
N CYS A 140 -9.86 7.20 -18.86
CA CYS A 140 -9.28 6.28 -17.88
C CYS A 140 -7.78 6.18 -18.10
N LYS A 141 -6.99 6.48 -17.08
CA LYS A 141 -5.54 6.31 -17.04
C LYS A 141 -5.21 5.14 -16.14
N ILE A 142 -4.29 4.30 -16.62
CA ILE A 142 -3.69 3.22 -15.83
C ILE A 142 -2.25 3.60 -15.50
N GLU A 143 -1.92 3.50 -14.22
CA GLU A 143 -0.55 3.65 -13.71
C GLU A 143 -0.19 2.42 -12.86
N ILE A 144 1.10 2.15 -12.69
CA ILE A 144 1.59 1.12 -11.76
C ILE A 144 2.59 1.75 -10.79
N LEU A 145 2.46 1.41 -9.52
CA LEU A 145 3.35 1.86 -8.45
C LEU A 145 4.19 0.70 -7.90
N HIS A 146 4.79 -0.05 -8.83
CA HIS A 146 5.78 -1.08 -8.57
C HIS A 146 6.53 -1.47 -9.87
N PRO A 147 7.27 -0.53 -10.50
CA PRO A 147 7.97 -0.84 -11.73
C PRO A 147 9.01 -1.93 -11.47
N GLU A 148 8.96 -3.01 -12.27
CA GLU A 148 9.82 -4.18 -12.05
C GLU A 148 11.27 -3.90 -12.43
N HIS A 149 11.47 -3.03 -13.43
CA HIS A 149 12.74 -2.92 -14.16
C HIS A 149 13.41 -1.54 -14.10
N VAL A 150 12.77 -0.52 -13.53
CA VAL A 150 13.20 0.88 -13.76
C VAL A 150 13.87 1.53 -12.56
N ASP A 151 13.34 1.40 -11.34
CA ASP A 151 13.89 2.10 -10.19
C ASP A 151 13.50 1.43 -8.85
N LYS A 152 14.49 0.93 -8.12
CA LYS A 152 14.28 0.32 -6.79
C LYS A 152 13.76 1.32 -5.76
N ALA A 153 14.11 2.61 -5.87
CA ALA A 153 13.67 3.64 -4.94
C ALA A 153 12.19 4.01 -5.14
N ARG A 154 11.66 3.82 -6.36
CA ARG A 154 10.26 4.05 -6.70
C ARG A 154 9.41 2.79 -6.63
N ARG A 155 9.99 1.68 -6.17
CA ARG A 155 9.30 0.41 -6.02
C ARG A 155 8.45 0.46 -4.75
N GLY A 156 7.13 0.32 -4.92
CA GLY A 156 6.22 0.14 -3.79
C GLY A 156 6.53 -1.14 -3.00
N PRO A 157 6.03 -1.28 -1.77
CA PRO A 157 6.24 -2.49 -0.97
C PRO A 157 5.60 -3.74 -1.60
N CYS A 158 4.63 -3.54 -2.49
CA CYS A 158 3.92 -4.57 -3.23
C CYS A 158 3.49 -4.03 -4.60
N PRO A 159 3.03 -4.89 -5.54
CA PRO A 159 2.41 -4.45 -6.78
C PRO A 159 1.15 -3.65 -6.50
N ILE A 160 1.09 -2.43 -7.04
CA ILE A 160 -0.05 -1.53 -6.91
C ILE A 160 -0.44 -1.08 -8.32
N PHE A 161 -1.66 -1.41 -8.71
CA PHE A 161 -2.27 -1.02 -9.97
C PHE A 161 -3.20 0.16 -9.71
N VAL A 162 -3.06 1.24 -10.45
CA VAL A 162 -3.82 2.47 -10.22
C VAL A 162 -4.74 2.73 -11.40
N ILE A 163 -6.02 2.94 -11.09
CA ILE A 163 -7.04 3.36 -12.04
C ILE A 163 -7.38 4.81 -11.73
N ASP A 164 -7.24 5.71 -12.69
CA ASP A 164 -7.46 7.14 -12.52
C ASP A 164 -8.38 7.67 -13.63
N TRP A 165 -9.56 8.13 -13.25
CA TRP A 165 -10.54 8.72 -14.16
C TRP A 165 -10.45 10.24 -14.13
N SER A 166 -9.67 10.81 -15.05
CA SER A 166 -9.66 12.27 -15.22
C SER A 166 -10.84 12.71 -16.09
N LYS A 167 -11.53 13.79 -15.67
CA LYS A 167 -12.32 14.59 -16.61
C LYS A 167 -11.34 15.22 -17.60
N GLU A 168 -11.60 15.10 -18.89
CA GLU A 168 -10.91 15.95 -19.87
C GLU A 168 -11.41 17.38 -19.69
N GLU A 169 -10.49 18.32 -19.48
CA GLU A 169 -10.78 19.77 -19.45
C GLU A 169 -11.13 20.30 -20.85
#